data_AF-Q4CK88-F1
#
_entry.id   AF-Q4CK88-F1
#
_cell.length_a   1.000
_cell.length_b   1.000
_cell.length_c   1.000
_cell.angle_alpha   90.00
_cell.angle_beta   90.00
_cell.angle_gamma   90.00
#
_symmetry.space_group_name_H-M   'P 1'
#
loop_
_entity.id
_entity.type
_entity.pdbx_description
1 polymer ?
#
loop_
_entity_poly.entity_id
_entity_poly.type
_entity_poly.pdbx_seq_one_letter_code
_entity_poly.pdbx_strand_id
1 'polypeptide(L)'
;GEKNRDEDMCITALRSLREHGMKGYIIYDVAKKGTPPLRHFAPTSGWGMIVVSSPEVSNYDGWAKQLQAARIIMNCPDEMDVKAMCAWMKKNLEPDKQAEYWRMVKERIEKVGPIPRHIFREKIYINRMGAVNDALLGIKPNDAEKYFTLGGKKEWYSEDPSHKLVKIVRARTDEGAEVFLNAPICADIGFRIADRLAKKMAAKDLLLLILRSRGALVSRTLEKFGLRAFMYGEFVSALLKELNELRPPEREAQDSVLK
;
A
#
# COMPACT_ATOMS: atom_id res chain seq x y z
N GLY A 1 -9.03 -30.51 -15.47
CA GLY A 1 -8.84 -31.87 -14.92
C GLY A 1 -7.90 -31.86 -13.73
N GLU A 2 -6.69 -31.29 -13.86
CA GLU A 2 -5.65 -31.34 -12.81
C GLU A 2 -5.95 -30.48 -11.58
N LYS A 3 -6.37 -29.21 -11.76
CA LYS A 3 -6.70 -28.32 -10.63
C LYS A 3 -7.79 -28.86 -9.69
N ASN A 4 -8.86 -29.45 -10.24
CA ASN A 4 -9.90 -30.05 -9.40
C ASN A 4 -9.36 -31.21 -8.57
N ARG A 5 -8.41 -32.00 -9.12
CA ARG A 5 -7.74 -33.06 -8.34
C ARG A 5 -6.91 -32.49 -7.20
N ASP A 6 -6.18 -31.40 -7.42
CA ASP A 6 -5.41 -30.76 -6.34
C ASP A 6 -6.32 -30.22 -5.24
N GLU A 7 -7.42 -29.55 -5.60
CA GLU A 7 -8.39 -29.06 -4.63
C GLU A 7 -9.07 -30.20 -3.87
N ASP A 8 -9.47 -31.29 -4.54
CA ASP A 8 -10.06 -32.47 -3.91
C ASP A 8 -9.08 -33.18 -2.96
N MET A 9 -7.79 -33.24 -3.31
CA MET A 9 -6.74 -33.75 -2.42
C MET A 9 -6.60 -32.87 -1.17
N CYS A 10 -6.59 -31.54 -1.34
CA CYS A 10 -6.58 -30.61 -0.21
C CYS A 10 -7.81 -30.79 0.69
N ILE A 11 -9.01 -30.91 0.12
CA ILE A 11 -10.26 -31.13 0.87
C ILE A 11 -10.18 -32.44 1.67
N THR A 12 -9.63 -33.49 1.08
CA THR A 12 -9.44 -34.79 1.75
C THR A 12 -8.47 -34.67 2.93
N ALA A 13 -7.33 -34.01 2.73
CA ALA A 13 -6.36 -33.76 3.81
C ALA A 13 -6.97 -32.92 4.94
N LEU A 14 -7.71 -31.85 4.60
CA LEU A 14 -8.41 -31.00 5.59
C LEU A 14 -9.46 -31.78 6.38
N ARG A 15 -10.16 -32.72 5.73
CA ARG A 15 -11.12 -33.61 6.41
C ARG A 15 -10.41 -34.49 7.43
N SER A 16 -9.32 -35.15 7.02
CA SER A 16 -8.54 -36.01 7.92
C SER A 16 -8.02 -35.23 9.12
N LEU A 17 -7.42 -34.05 8.93
CA LEU A 17 -6.94 -33.21 10.05
C LEU A 17 -8.08 -32.88 11.04
N ARG A 18 -9.28 -32.60 10.54
CA ARG A 18 -10.45 -32.31 11.38
C ARG A 18 -10.96 -33.54 12.13
N GLU A 19 -10.96 -34.70 11.50
CA GLU A 19 -11.34 -35.98 12.12
C GLU A 19 -10.40 -36.34 13.29
N HIS A 20 -9.14 -35.90 13.22
CA HIS A 20 -8.17 -36.00 14.32
C HIS A 20 -8.29 -34.86 15.35
N GLY A 21 -9.37 -34.08 15.33
CA GLY A 21 -9.64 -33.01 16.29
C GLY A 21 -8.79 -31.76 16.11
N MET A 22 -8.04 -31.63 15.01
CA MET A 22 -7.21 -30.43 14.78
C MET A 22 -8.09 -29.22 14.43
N LYS A 23 -7.72 -28.07 15.00
CA LYS A 23 -8.30 -26.75 14.69
C LYS A 23 -7.33 -25.98 13.81
N GLY A 24 -7.85 -25.18 12.89
CA GLY A 24 -7.01 -24.46 11.94
C GLY A 24 -7.77 -23.43 11.13
N TYR A 25 -7.07 -22.84 10.18
CA TYR A 25 -7.61 -21.88 9.23
C TYR A 25 -6.99 -22.15 7.86
N ILE A 26 -7.73 -21.79 6.81
CA ILE A 26 -7.32 -22.00 5.42
C ILE A 26 -6.90 -20.66 4.84
N ILE A 27 -5.70 -20.59 4.27
CA ILE A 27 -5.34 -19.51 3.34
C ILE A 27 -5.37 -20.12 1.94
N TYR A 28 -6.23 -19.57 1.08
CA TYR A 28 -6.30 -19.97 -0.32
C TYR A 28 -5.79 -18.82 -1.18
N ASP A 29 -4.65 -19.03 -1.84
CA ASP A 29 -4.11 -18.10 -2.83
C ASP A 29 -4.71 -18.38 -4.21
N VAL A 30 -5.48 -17.44 -4.74
CA VAL A 30 -6.15 -17.59 -6.04
C VAL A 30 -5.13 -17.43 -7.16
N ALA A 31 -4.55 -18.57 -7.58
CA ALA A 31 -3.53 -18.60 -8.62
C ALA A 31 -4.03 -18.14 -10.00
N LYS A 32 -5.31 -18.40 -10.34
CA LYS A 32 -5.89 -18.08 -11.65
C LYS A 32 -7.02 -17.07 -11.54
N LYS A 33 -6.90 -15.97 -12.29
CA LYS A 33 -7.94 -14.93 -12.40
C LYS A 33 -9.33 -15.52 -12.65
N GLY A 34 -10.33 -14.97 -11.98
CA GLY A 34 -11.74 -15.33 -12.10
C GLY A 34 -12.09 -16.78 -11.70
N THR A 35 -11.17 -17.53 -11.10
CA THR A 35 -11.39 -18.94 -10.75
C THR A 35 -11.45 -19.09 -9.22
N PRO A 36 -12.62 -18.85 -8.59
CA PRO A 36 -12.76 -18.99 -7.15
C PRO A 36 -12.53 -20.44 -6.70
N PRO A 37 -12.26 -20.67 -5.40
CA PRO A 37 -12.26 -22.02 -4.83
C PRO A 37 -13.59 -22.74 -5.09
N LEU A 38 -13.56 -24.08 -5.11
CA LEU A 38 -14.80 -24.87 -5.09
C LEU A 38 -15.72 -24.45 -3.92
N ARG A 39 -17.03 -24.44 -4.14
CA ARG A 39 -18.02 -24.00 -3.12
C ARG A 39 -17.93 -24.78 -1.81
N HIS A 40 -17.52 -26.04 -1.88
CA HIS A 40 -17.38 -26.95 -0.74
C HIS A 40 -15.92 -27.09 -0.27
N PHE A 41 -15.01 -26.23 -0.76
CA PHE A 41 -13.63 -26.21 -0.31
C PHE A 41 -13.55 -25.76 1.15
N ALA A 42 -14.28 -24.69 1.50
CA ALA A 42 -14.39 -24.23 2.86
C ALA A 42 -15.22 -25.24 3.70
N PRO A 43 -14.71 -25.70 4.85
CA PRO A 43 -15.50 -26.48 5.79
C PRO A 43 -16.73 -25.70 6.26
N THR A 44 -17.87 -26.36 6.39
CA THR A 44 -19.10 -25.74 6.90
C THR A 44 -19.03 -25.39 8.39
N SER A 45 -18.07 -25.97 9.14
CA SER A 45 -17.88 -25.70 10.56
C SER A 45 -16.44 -25.94 11.04
N GLY A 46 -16.06 -25.19 12.07
CA GLY A 46 -14.83 -25.39 12.86
C GLY A 46 -13.57 -24.69 12.33
N TRP A 47 -13.49 -24.38 11.04
CA TRP A 47 -12.32 -23.75 10.42
C TRP A 47 -12.75 -22.55 9.58
N GLY A 48 -12.05 -21.43 9.71
CA GLY A 48 -12.23 -20.25 8.86
C GLY A 48 -11.40 -20.34 7.58
N MET A 49 -11.79 -19.59 6.54
CA MET A 49 -11.04 -19.50 5.28
C MET A 49 -10.84 -18.04 4.90
N ILE A 50 -9.59 -17.70 4.56
CA ILE A 50 -9.20 -16.44 3.95
C ILE A 50 -8.82 -16.73 2.51
N VAL A 51 -9.47 -16.04 1.59
CA VAL A 51 -9.11 -16.08 0.17
C VAL A 51 -8.27 -14.86 -0.15
N VAL A 52 -7.05 -15.12 -0.61
CA VAL A 52 -6.13 -14.10 -1.09
C VAL A 52 -6.25 -14.05 -2.60
N SER A 53 -6.75 -12.93 -3.12
CA SER A 53 -6.92 -12.70 -4.55
C SER A 53 -6.18 -11.44 -4.96
N SER A 54 -5.79 -11.38 -6.23
CA SER A 54 -5.31 -10.12 -6.81
C SER A 54 -6.42 -9.05 -6.77
N PRO A 55 -6.07 -7.76 -6.73
CA PRO A 55 -7.02 -6.69 -6.43
C PRO A 55 -8.10 -6.49 -7.50
N GLU A 56 -7.95 -7.05 -8.69
CA GLU A 56 -8.96 -6.94 -9.74
C GLU A 56 -10.33 -7.45 -9.28
N VAL A 57 -11.37 -6.62 -9.38
CA VAL A 57 -12.71 -6.90 -8.82
C VAL A 57 -13.30 -8.19 -9.37
N SER A 58 -13.11 -8.43 -10.67
CA SER A 58 -13.57 -9.64 -11.35
C SER A 58 -12.99 -10.94 -10.78
N ASN A 59 -11.93 -10.86 -9.97
CA ASN A 59 -11.31 -12.04 -9.37
C ASN A 59 -11.93 -12.48 -8.05
N TYR A 60 -12.72 -11.64 -7.37
CA TYR A 60 -13.29 -12.01 -6.07
C TYR A 60 -14.76 -11.65 -5.90
N ASP A 61 -15.34 -10.76 -6.73
CA ASP A 61 -16.74 -10.32 -6.57
C ASP A 61 -17.74 -11.49 -6.60
N GLY A 62 -17.55 -12.42 -7.55
CA GLY A 62 -18.38 -13.63 -7.62
C GLY A 62 -18.31 -14.49 -6.36
N TRP A 63 -17.14 -14.57 -5.72
CA TRP A 63 -16.94 -15.34 -4.50
C TRP A 63 -17.47 -14.61 -3.26
N ALA A 64 -17.23 -13.30 -3.17
CA ALA A 64 -17.72 -12.46 -2.09
C ALA A 64 -19.26 -12.51 -2.01
N LYS A 65 -19.94 -12.46 -3.16
CA LYS A 65 -21.39 -12.64 -3.26
C LYS A 65 -21.85 -14.04 -2.85
N GLN A 66 -21.12 -15.09 -3.24
CA GLN A 66 -21.52 -16.47 -2.97
C GLN A 66 -21.43 -16.86 -1.50
N LEU A 67 -20.41 -16.39 -0.77
CA LEU A 67 -20.18 -16.79 0.63
C LEU A 67 -20.47 -15.69 1.65
N GLN A 68 -21.05 -14.55 1.21
CA GLN A 68 -21.22 -13.35 2.04
C GLN A 68 -19.91 -12.97 2.76
N ALA A 69 -18.79 -13.17 2.08
CA ALA A 69 -17.49 -13.10 2.72
C ALA A 69 -17.15 -11.67 3.09
N ALA A 70 -16.66 -11.48 4.32
CA ALA A 70 -16.17 -10.18 4.76
C ALA A 70 -14.88 -9.84 3.99
N ARG A 71 -14.85 -8.66 3.37
CA ARG A 71 -13.66 -8.16 2.69
C ARG A 71 -12.68 -7.62 3.71
N ILE A 72 -11.49 -8.21 3.78
CA ILE A 72 -10.39 -7.75 4.64
C ILE A 72 -9.33 -7.11 3.75
N ILE A 73 -9.05 -5.82 3.96
CA ILE A 73 -7.93 -5.12 3.32
C ILE A 73 -6.85 -4.92 4.37
N MET A 74 -5.70 -5.54 4.16
CA MET A 74 -4.52 -5.37 5.00
C MET A 74 -3.58 -4.36 4.35
N ASN A 75 -2.95 -3.51 5.17
CA ASN A 75 -1.87 -2.66 4.69
C ASN A 75 -0.69 -3.52 4.22
N CYS A 76 0.07 -3.00 3.26
CA CYS A 76 1.36 -3.59 2.93
C CYS A 76 2.30 -3.52 4.15
N PRO A 77 3.24 -4.47 4.29
CA PRO A 77 4.31 -4.38 5.28
C PRO A 77 5.03 -3.04 5.20
N ASP A 78 5.51 -2.53 6.33
CA ASP A 78 6.38 -1.36 6.36
C ASP A 78 7.87 -1.74 6.37
N GLU A 79 8.76 -0.75 6.48
CA GLU A 79 10.21 -0.98 6.53
C GLU A 79 10.61 -1.87 7.72
N MET A 80 9.96 -1.69 8.88
CA MET A 80 10.27 -2.42 10.10
C MET A 80 9.80 -3.87 10.04
N ASP A 81 8.62 -4.12 9.47
CA ASP A 81 8.12 -5.46 9.17
C ASP A 81 9.11 -6.21 8.28
N VAL A 82 9.57 -5.57 7.20
CA VAL A 82 10.55 -6.17 6.28
C VAL A 82 11.90 -6.37 6.97
N LYS A 83 12.33 -5.45 7.84
CA LYS A 83 13.56 -5.61 8.63
C LYS A 83 13.49 -6.85 9.52
N ALA A 84 12.36 -7.07 10.19
CA ALA A 84 12.14 -8.26 11.00
C ALA A 84 12.15 -9.54 10.15
N MET A 85 11.52 -9.52 8.97
CA MET A 85 11.59 -10.64 8.02
C MET A 85 13.03 -10.94 7.59
N CYS A 86 13.83 -9.91 7.29
CA CYS A 86 15.24 -10.06 6.94
C CYS A 86 16.05 -10.71 8.06
N ALA A 87 15.88 -10.23 9.30
CA ALA A 87 16.53 -10.79 10.47
C ALA A 87 16.16 -12.28 10.65
N TRP A 88 14.88 -12.64 10.50
CA TRP A 88 14.44 -14.02 10.59
C TRP A 88 14.97 -14.90 9.44
N MET A 89 14.89 -14.43 8.20
CA MET A 89 15.36 -15.14 7.02
C MET A 89 16.87 -15.42 7.06
N LYS A 90 17.63 -14.54 7.71
CA LYS A 90 19.10 -14.59 7.79
C LYS A 90 19.63 -14.88 9.19
N LYS A 91 18.79 -15.37 10.10
CA LYS A 91 19.12 -15.58 11.53
C LYS A 91 20.34 -16.46 11.79
N ASN A 92 20.69 -17.36 10.86
CA ASN A 92 21.83 -18.27 10.98
C ASN A 92 23.12 -17.70 10.35
N LEU A 93 23.08 -16.47 9.81
CA LEU A 93 24.27 -15.79 9.31
C LEU A 93 24.92 -14.96 10.40
N GLU A 94 26.23 -14.72 10.25
CA GLU A 94 26.97 -13.75 11.08
C GLU A 94 26.35 -12.35 11.02
N PRO A 95 26.43 -11.56 12.12
CA PRO A 95 25.84 -10.21 12.20
C PRO A 95 26.19 -9.30 11.01
N ASP A 96 27.45 -9.32 10.55
CA ASP A 96 27.90 -8.48 9.43
C ASP A 96 27.19 -8.84 8.11
N LYS A 97 27.01 -10.14 7.86
CA LYS A 97 26.28 -10.63 6.68
C LYS A 97 24.79 -10.32 6.77
N GLN A 98 24.22 -10.34 7.98
CA GLN A 98 22.84 -9.90 8.19
C GLN A 98 22.69 -8.40 7.90
N ALA A 99 23.62 -7.58 8.37
CA ALA A 99 23.64 -6.13 8.14
C ALA A 99 23.82 -5.80 6.65
N GLU A 100 24.73 -6.49 5.95
CA GLU A 100 24.92 -6.34 4.51
C GLU A 100 23.66 -6.70 3.72
N TYR A 101 23.01 -7.83 4.06
CA TYR A 101 21.75 -8.23 3.45
C TYR A 101 20.65 -7.19 3.70
N TRP A 102 20.55 -6.67 4.93
CA TRP A 102 19.58 -5.62 5.26
C TRP A 102 19.82 -4.34 4.46
N ARG A 103 21.08 -3.88 4.34
CA ARG A 103 21.43 -2.69 3.54
C ARG A 103 20.94 -2.82 2.10
N MET A 104 21.22 -3.97 1.49
CA MET A 104 20.76 -4.27 0.13
C MET A 104 19.22 -4.30 0.03
N VAL A 105 18.52 -4.90 0.99
CA VAL A 105 17.05 -4.92 0.97
C VAL A 105 16.49 -3.51 1.17
N LYS A 106 17.08 -2.71 2.05
CA LYS A 106 16.67 -1.32 2.30
C LYS A 106 16.78 -0.45 1.04
N GLU A 107 17.88 -0.54 0.30
CA GLU A 107 18.04 0.14 -0.99
C GLU A 107 16.93 -0.24 -1.98
N ARG A 108 16.50 -1.52 -1.99
CA ARG A 108 15.38 -1.97 -2.83
C ARG A 108 14.03 -1.44 -2.34
N ILE A 109 13.80 -1.37 -1.03
CA ILE A 109 12.59 -0.77 -0.44
C ILE A 109 12.46 0.70 -0.88
N GLU A 110 13.55 1.46 -0.90
CA GLU A 110 13.53 2.86 -1.33
C GLU A 110 13.06 3.02 -2.79
N LYS A 111 13.31 2.02 -3.65
CA LYS A 111 13.00 2.06 -5.08
C LYS A 111 11.66 1.42 -5.47
N VAL A 112 11.26 0.33 -4.83
CA VAL A 112 10.04 -0.41 -5.17
C VAL A 112 9.11 -0.68 -3.98
N GLY A 113 9.35 0.00 -2.86
CA GLY A 113 8.60 -0.11 -1.62
C GLY A 113 8.83 -1.40 -0.84
N PRO A 114 8.27 -1.48 0.38
CA PRO A 114 8.38 -2.62 1.29
C PRO A 114 7.46 -3.78 0.87
N ILE A 115 7.59 -4.25 -0.38
CA ILE A 115 6.80 -5.37 -0.92
C ILE A 115 7.70 -6.61 -0.98
N PRO A 116 7.56 -7.58 -0.06
CA PRO A 116 8.42 -8.77 0.03
C PRO A 116 8.64 -9.50 -1.30
N ARG A 117 7.57 -9.59 -2.12
CA ARG A 117 7.59 -10.22 -3.44
C ARG A 117 8.68 -9.70 -4.36
N HIS A 118 9.08 -8.43 -4.23
CA HIS A 118 9.96 -7.76 -5.19
C HIS A 118 11.35 -7.40 -4.64
N ILE A 119 11.58 -7.50 -3.33
CA ILE A 119 12.80 -6.95 -2.71
C ILE A 119 13.82 -8.02 -2.30
N PHE A 120 13.40 -9.26 -2.03
CA PHE A 120 14.32 -10.28 -1.54
C PHE A 120 15.16 -10.96 -2.61
N ARG A 121 14.67 -11.04 -3.85
CA ARG A 121 15.37 -11.71 -4.97
C ARG A 121 15.74 -10.71 -6.04
N GLU A 122 17.02 -10.65 -6.39
CA GLU A 122 17.57 -9.68 -7.34
C GLU A 122 16.88 -9.74 -8.71
N LYS A 123 16.75 -10.92 -9.31
CA LYS A 123 16.06 -11.08 -10.60
C LYS A 123 14.64 -10.54 -10.57
N ILE A 124 13.91 -10.75 -9.47
CA ILE A 124 12.53 -10.26 -9.32
C ILE A 124 12.52 -8.74 -9.11
N TYR A 125 13.49 -8.22 -8.35
CA TYR A 125 13.69 -6.78 -8.17
C TYR A 125 13.95 -6.06 -9.50
N ILE A 126 14.87 -6.58 -10.32
CA ILE A 126 15.19 -6.03 -11.65
C ILE A 126 13.95 -6.03 -12.54
N ASN A 127 13.23 -7.15 -12.60
CA ASN A 127 11.99 -7.26 -13.36
C ASN A 127 10.94 -6.26 -12.86
N ARG A 128 10.84 -6.06 -11.54
CA ARG A 128 9.93 -5.08 -10.95
C ARG A 128 10.31 -3.65 -11.34
N MET A 129 11.59 -3.32 -11.31
CA MET A 129 12.09 -2.01 -11.74
C MET A 129 11.77 -1.72 -13.20
N GLY A 130 11.97 -2.70 -14.10
CA GLY A 130 11.53 -2.59 -15.49
C GLY A 130 10.04 -2.31 -15.61
N ALA A 131 9.22 -3.09 -14.90
CA ALA A 131 7.77 -2.90 -14.90
C ALA A 131 7.33 -1.52 -14.36
N VAL A 132 8.01 -1.00 -13.33
CA VAL A 132 7.79 0.36 -12.81
C VAL A 132 8.11 1.41 -13.87
N ASN A 133 9.24 1.27 -14.58
CA ASN A 133 9.64 2.19 -15.63
C ASN A 133 8.63 2.22 -16.78
N ASP A 134 8.18 1.06 -17.23
CA ASP A 134 7.17 0.93 -18.28
C ASP A 134 5.85 1.57 -17.85
N ALA A 135 5.42 1.33 -16.61
CA ALA A 135 4.21 1.94 -16.08
C ALA A 135 4.31 3.47 -15.99
N LEU A 136 5.48 4.01 -15.60
CA LEU A 136 5.73 5.46 -15.56
C LEU A 136 5.67 6.09 -16.96
N LEU A 137 6.12 5.38 -18.00
CA LEU A 137 6.03 5.84 -19.39
C LEU A 137 4.58 5.88 -19.88
N GLY A 138 3.74 4.96 -19.39
CA GLY A 138 2.32 4.86 -19.73
C GLY A 138 1.41 5.90 -19.08
N ILE A 139 1.90 6.71 -18.13
CA ILE A 139 1.08 7.70 -17.42
C ILE A 139 0.50 8.74 -18.39
N LYS A 140 -0.83 8.87 -18.39
CA LYS A 140 -1.56 9.95 -19.07
C LYS A 140 -1.97 11.03 -18.06
N PRO A 141 -2.03 12.31 -18.46
CA PRO A 141 -2.40 13.39 -17.54
C PRO A 141 -3.83 13.22 -16.99
N ASN A 142 -4.75 12.66 -17.77
CA ASN A 142 -6.12 12.37 -17.32
C ASN A 142 -6.20 11.29 -16.22
N ASP A 143 -5.11 10.57 -15.95
CA ASP A 143 -5.02 9.56 -14.89
C ASP A 143 -4.39 10.10 -13.60
N ALA A 144 -4.05 11.40 -13.54
CA ALA A 144 -3.29 12.01 -12.44
C ALA A 144 -3.88 11.73 -11.04
N GLU A 145 -5.19 11.92 -10.89
CA GLU A 145 -5.91 11.72 -9.63
C GLU A 145 -5.88 10.26 -9.15
N LYS A 146 -5.71 9.30 -10.07
CA LYS A 146 -5.65 7.87 -9.74
C LYS A 146 -4.37 7.51 -8.97
N TYR A 147 -3.30 8.29 -9.12
CA TYR A 147 -2.02 8.04 -8.45
C TYR A 147 -1.87 8.71 -7.08
N PHE A 148 -2.65 9.77 -6.86
CA PHE A 148 -2.61 10.61 -5.66
C PHE A 148 -4.04 10.83 -5.17
N THR A 149 -4.64 9.79 -4.58
CA THR A 149 -6.07 9.85 -4.25
C THR A 149 -6.34 10.80 -3.09
N LEU A 150 -7.42 11.58 -3.23
CA LEU A 150 -7.94 12.44 -2.19
C LEU A 150 -8.49 11.60 -1.02
N GLY A 151 -8.22 12.03 0.21
CA GLY A 151 -8.97 11.56 1.38
C GLY A 151 -10.47 11.85 1.21
N GLY A 152 -11.33 10.85 1.33
CA GLY A 152 -12.78 11.05 1.51
C GLY A 152 -13.72 10.27 0.58
N LYS A 153 -13.25 9.65 -0.51
CA LYS A 153 -14.11 8.87 -1.42
C LYS A 153 -13.67 7.41 -1.52
N LYS A 154 -14.64 6.50 -1.74
CA LYS A 154 -14.45 5.05 -1.95
C LYS A 154 -13.74 4.72 -3.28
N GLU A 155 -12.68 5.43 -3.63
CA GLU A 155 -12.11 5.47 -4.98
C GLU A 155 -11.16 4.32 -5.30
N TRP A 156 -11.14 3.27 -4.49
CA TRP A 156 -10.48 2.02 -4.87
C TRP A 156 -11.05 1.44 -6.19
N TYR A 157 -12.27 1.80 -6.59
CA TYR A 157 -12.87 1.41 -7.87
C TYR A 157 -12.30 2.12 -9.10
N SER A 158 -11.22 2.91 -9.02
CA SER A 158 -10.58 3.35 -10.25
C SER A 158 -9.95 2.11 -10.91
N GLU A 159 -10.48 1.68 -12.05
CA GLU A 159 -10.11 0.42 -12.71
C GLU A 159 -8.62 0.27 -13.02
N ASP A 160 -7.78 1.33 -12.98
CA ASP A 160 -6.41 1.15 -13.46
C ASP A 160 -5.32 2.12 -12.99
N PRO A 161 -5.13 2.41 -11.69
CA PRO A 161 -3.81 2.81 -11.24
C PRO A 161 -2.97 1.54 -11.19
N SER A 162 -2.00 1.44 -12.11
CA SER A 162 -1.10 0.30 -12.20
C SER A 162 -0.55 -0.05 -10.81
N HIS A 163 -0.85 -1.27 -10.32
CA HIS A 163 -0.30 -1.83 -9.07
C HIS A 163 1.24 -1.90 -9.06
N LYS A 164 1.87 -1.51 -10.18
CA LYS A 164 3.31 -1.29 -10.32
C LYS A 164 3.76 0.02 -9.64
N LEU A 165 2.88 1.01 -9.50
CA LEU A 165 3.20 2.36 -9.04
C LEU A 165 2.53 2.73 -7.70
N VAL A 166 1.32 2.24 -7.46
CA VAL A 166 0.53 2.57 -6.27
C VAL A 166 0.30 1.35 -5.37
N LYS A 167 0.08 1.63 -4.09
CA LYS A 167 -0.43 0.72 -3.08
C LYS A 167 -1.70 1.30 -2.48
N ILE A 168 -2.47 0.42 -1.85
CA ILE A 168 -3.67 0.80 -1.10
C ILE A 168 -3.24 1.04 0.35
N VAL A 169 -3.70 2.17 0.90
CA VAL A 169 -3.52 2.51 2.30
C VAL A 169 -4.90 2.52 2.94
N ARG A 170 -5.09 1.65 3.94
CA ARG A 170 -6.24 1.67 4.84
C ARG A 170 -5.99 2.77 5.87
N ALA A 171 -6.94 3.70 5.97
CA ALA A 171 -6.99 4.71 7.01
C ALA A 171 -8.35 4.63 7.72
N ARG A 172 -8.37 5.10 8.96
CA ARG A 172 -9.60 5.23 9.74
C ARG A 172 -9.90 6.71 9.91
N THR A 173 -11.14 7.11 9.65
CA THR A 173 -11.59 8.48 9.92
C THR A 173 -11.78 8.68 11.43
N ASP A 174 -11.90 9.93 11.87
CA ASP A 174 -12.15 10.27 13.27
C ASP A 174 -13.50 9.70 13.77
N GLU A 175 -14.47 9.58 12.86
CA GLU A 175 -15.77 8.93 13.08
C GLU A 175 -15.68 7.39 13.12
N GLY A 176 -14.47 6.83 12.99
CA GLY A 176 -14.20 5.40 13.06
C GLY A 176 -14.48 4.64 11.76
N ALA A 177 -14.89 5.32 10.68
CA ALA A 177 -15.15 4.72 9.38
C ALA A 177 -13.85 4.34 8.67
N GLU A 178 -13.86 3.23 7.94
CA GLU A 178 -12.70 2.80 7.15
C GLU A 178 -12.72 3.43 5.76
N VAL A 179 -11.59 4.02 5.37
CA VAL A 179 -11.36 4.55 4.03
C VAL A 179 -10.11 3.93 3.43
N PHE A 180 -10.10 3.82 2.10
CA PHE A 180 -9.00 3.23 1.34
C PHE A 180 -8.52 4.23 0.30
N LEU A 181 -7.22 4.52 0.32
CA LEU A 181 -6.60 5.55 -0.51
C LEU A 181 -5.52 4.90 -1.37
N ASN A 182 -5.37 5.35 -2.62
CA ASN A 182 -4.17 5.01 -3.38
C ASN A 182 -3.05 5.97 -2.97
N ALA A 183 -1.89 5.40 -2.68
CA ALA A 183 -0.67 6.13 -2.44
C ALA A 183 0.44 5.55 -3.31
N PRO A 184 1.44 6.34 -3.72
CA PRO A 184 2.65 5.78 -4.31
C PRO A 184 3.27 4.72 -3.41
N ILE A 185 3.82 3.67 -4.03
CA ILE A 185 4.42 2.54 -3.30
C ILE A 185 5.54 2.99 -2.36
N CYS A 186 6.38 3.91 -2.85
CA CYS A 186 7.43 4.60 -2.09
C CYS A 186 7.58 6.04 -2.59
N ALA A 187 8.35 6.85 -1.85
CA ALA A 187 8.58 8.25 -2.17
C ALA A 187 9.27 8.44 -3.53
N ASP A 188 10.25 7.60 -3.89
CA ASP A 188 10.94 7.64 -5.20
C ASP A 188 9.94 7.54 -6.36
N ILE A 189 9.06 6.55 -6.32
CA ILE A 189 8.00 6.37 -7.31
C ILE A 189 7.06 7.58 -7.30
N GLY A 190 6.66 8.08 -6.13
CA GLY A 190 5.83 9.28 -6.01
C GLY A 190 6.41 10.49 -6.72
N PHE A 191 7.71 10.76 -6.53
CA PHE A 191 8.39 11.86 -7.20
C PHE A 191 8.46 11.67 -8.72
N ARG A 192 8.66 10.44 -9.17
CA ARG A 192 8.74 10.12 -10.60
C ARG A 192 7.39 10.23 -11.28
N ILE A 193 6.30 9.87 -10.59
CA ILE A 193 4.93 10.15 -11.06
C ILE A 193 4.73 11.66 -11.17
N ALA A 194 5.07 12.42 -10.13
CA ALA A 194 4.92 13.88 -10.14
C ALA A 194 5.73 14.55 -11.28
N ASP A 195 6.97 14.12 -11.54
CA ASP A 195 7.77 14.63 -12.67
C ASP A 195 7.15 14.31 -14.03
N ARG A 196 6.53 13.13 -14.18
CA ARG A 196 5.81 12.74 -15.40
C ARG A 196 4.58 13.61 -15.63
N LEU A 197 3.85 13.92 -14.57
CA LEU A 197 2.67 14.78 -14.62
C LEU A 197 3.04 16.25 -14.82
N ALA A 198 4.13 16.74 -14.22
CA ALA A 198 4.61 18.11 -14.37
C ALA A 198 4.88 18.51 -15.81
N LYS A 199 5.27 17.55 -16.66
CA LYS A 199 5.51 17.77 -18.10
C LYS A 199 4.22 17.90 -18.91
N LYS A 200 3.06 17.60 -18.31
CA LYS A 200 1.78 17.46 -19.01
C LYS A 200 0.63 18.24 -18.36
N MET A 201 0.84 18.83 -17.18
CA MET A 201 -0.17 19.52 -16.38
C MET A 201 0.32 20.90 -15.98
N ALA A 202 -0.60 21.83 -15.72
CA ALA A 202 -0.25 23.13 -15.18
C ALA A 202 0.36 22.96 -13.77
N ALA A 203 1.34 23.81 -13.44
CA ALA A 203 2.02 23.75 -12.15
C ALA A 203 1.06 23.90 -10.96
N LYS A 204 0.01 24.73 -11.10
CA LYS A 204 -1.05 24.90 -10.10
C LYS A 204 -1.78 23.58 -9.84
N ASP A 205 -2.22 22.90 -10.89
CA ASP A 205 -3.01 21.67 -10.77
C ASP A 205 -2.19 20.55 -10.15
N LEU A 206 -0.92 20.41 -10.57
CA LEU A 206 0.01 19.46 -9.96
C LEU A 206 0.25 19.76 -8.48
N LEU A 207 0.45 21.04 -8.13
CA LEU A 207 0.68 21.44 -6.75
C LEU A 207 -0.53 21.10 -5.88
N LEU A 208 -1.75 21.44 -6.33
CA LEU A 208 -2.98 21.08 -5.62
C LEU A 208 -3.13 19.56 -5.48
N LEU A 209 -2.81 18.79 -6.51
CA LEU A 209 -2.85 17.33 -6.47
C LEU A 209 -1.89 16.76 -5.42
N ILE A 210 -0.65 17.23 -5.39
CA ILE A 210 0.35 16.77 -4.42
C ILE A 210 -0.04 17.17 -3.00
N LEU A 211 -0.50 18.41 -2.81
CA LEU A 211 -0.93 18.90 -1.50
C LEU A 211 -2.12 18.12 -0.93
N ARG A 212 -3.02 17.65 -1.81
CA ARG A 212 -4.13 16.77 -1.43
C ARG A 212 -3.68 15.35 -1.10
N SER A 213 -2.53 14.92 -1.61
CA SER A 213 -1.94 13.61 -1.29
C SER A 213 -1.29 13.67 0.11
N ARG A 214 -1.93 13.11 1.13
CA ARG A 214 -1.37 13.08 2.50
C ARG A 214 -0.10 12.22 2.53
N GLY A 215 1.10 12.84 2.47
CA GLY A 215 2.37 12.10 2.51
C GLY A 215 3.63 12.92 2.25
N ALA A 216 4.78 12.24 2.18
CA ALA A 216 6.12 12.83 2.04
C ALA A 216 6.33 13.69 0.77
N LEU A 217 5.41 13.60 -0.20
CA LEU A 217 5.42 14.49 -1.37
C LEU A 217 5.06 15.92 -1.00
N VAL A 218 4.20 16.12 0.01
CA VAL A 218 3.80 17.44 0.50
C VAL A 218 5.01 18.19 1.03
N SER A 219 5.80 17.57 1.92
CA SER A 219 6.96 18.23 2.53
C SER A 219 7.97 18.69 1.48
N ARG A 220 8.36 17.84 0.53
CA ARG A 220 9.30 18.23 -0.53
C ARG A 220 8.72 19.23 -1.52
N THR A 221 7.41 19.16 -1.78
CA THR A 221 6.72 20.16 -2.63
C THR A 221 6.67 21.51 -1.93
N LEU A 222 6.43 21.54 -0.63
CA LEU A 222 6.52 22.76 0.18
C LEU A 222 7.95 23.27 0.28
N GLU A 223 8.95 22.40 0.35
CA GLU A 223 10.36 22.82 0.30
C GLU A 223 10.70 23.50 -1.03
N LYS A 224 10.27 22.91 -2.15
CA LYS A 224 10.57 23.41 -3.50
C LYS A 224 9.73 24.64 -3.89
N PHE A 225 8.47 24.68 -3.47
CA PHE A 225 7.49 25.67 -3.92
C PHE A 225 6.93 26.52 -2.79
N GLY A 226 7.43 26.43 -1.56
CA GLY A 226 6.80 26.96 -0.35
C GLY A 226 6.21 28.35 -0.53
N LEU A 227 7.01 29.32 -0.97
CA LEU A 227 6.54 30.69 -1.22
C LEU A 227 5.41 30.76 -2.26
N ARG A 228 5.49 29.96 -3.34
CA ARG A 228 4.42 29.88 -4.34
C ARG A 228 3.19 29.13 -3.84
N ALA A 229 3.36 28.15 -2.95
CA ALA A 229 2.24 27.39 -2.38
C ALA A 229 1.29 28.31 -1.61
N PHE A 230 1.83 29.27 -0.83
CA PHE A 230 1.04 30.27 -0.10
C PHE A 230 0.30 31.28 -0.99
N MET A 231 0.63 31.40 -2.28
CA MET A 231 -0.15 32.22 -3.21
C MET A 231 -1.48 31.57 -3.62
N TYR A 232 -1.67 30.28 -3.34
CA TYR A 232 -2.91 29.58 -3.65
C TYR A 232 -3.81 29.53 -2.41
N GLY A 233 -4.87 30.34 -2.41
CA GLY A 233 -5.82 30.42 -1.29
C GLY A 233 -6.43 29.07 -0.89
N GLU A 234 -6.61 28.15 -1.84
CA GLU A 234 -7.03 26.77 -1.57
C GLU A 234 -6.05 26.02 -0.65
N PHE A 235 -4.74 26.16 -0.89
CA PHE A 235 -3.72 25.52 -0.05
C PHE A 235 -3.72 26.13 1.35
N VAL A 236 -3.71 27.45 1.45
CA VAL A 236 -3.72 28.16 2.75
C VAL A 236 -4.97 27.76 3.56
N SER A 237 -6.12 27.69 2.90
CA SER A 237 -7.37 27.28 3.54
C SER A 237 -7.33 25.82 4.03
N ALA A 238 -6.70 24.91 3.27
CA ALA A 238 -6.54 23.52 3.70
C ALA A 238 -5.53 23.39 4.85
N LEU A 239 -4.40 24.11 4.78
CA LEU A 239 -3.39 24.15 5.83
C LEU A 239 -4.00 24.65 7.16
N LEU A 240 -4.78 25.73 7.12
CA LEU A 240 -5.44 26.30 8.30
C LEU A 240 -6.39 25.33 9.00
N LYS A 241 -6.98 24.36 8.27
CA LYS A 241 -7.85 23.34 8.88
C LYS A 241 -7.08 22.26 9.64
N GLU A 242 -5.82 22.03 9.27
CA GLU A 242 -4.97 20.99 9.85
C GLU A 242 -3.98 21.57 10.88
N LEU A 243 -3.78 22.89 10.89
CA LEU A 243 -2.95 23.58 11.87
C LEU A 243 -3.66 23.59 13.23
N ASN A 244 -3.18 22.74 14.14
CA ASN A 244 -3.47 22.88 15.55
C ASN A 244 -2.55 23.96 16.13
N GLU A 245 -3.13 24.94 16.80
CA GLU A 245 -2.36 25.92 17.55
C GLU A 245 -1.56 25.19 18.63
N LEU A 246 -0.23 25.22 18.52
CA LEU A 246 0.63 24.66 19.56
C LEU A 246 0.39 25.49 20.83
N ARG A 247 0.02 24.83 21.93
CA ARG A 247 -0.02 25.49 23.24
C ARG A 247 1.33 26.18 23.43
N PRO A 248 1.36 27.49 23.70
CA PRO A 248 2.60 28.17 24.01
C PRO A 248 3.29 27.41 25.15
N PRO A 249 4.60 27.13 25.06
CA PRO A 249 5.31 26.65 26.24
C PRO A 249 5.02 27.64 27.36
N GLU A 250 4.67 27.14 28.55
CA GLU A 250 4.53 27.94 29.75
C GLU A 250 5.78 28.81 29.85
N ARG A 251 5.63 30.09 29.51
CA ARG A 251 6.72 31.04 29.57
C ARG A 251 6.96 31.25 31.05
N GLU A 252 7.96 30.56 31.62
CA GLU A 252 8.64 31.11 32.78
C GLU A 252 9.04 32.54 32.40
N ALA A 253 8.49 33.50 33.13
CA ALA A 253 8.72 34.91 32.91
C ALA A 253 10.24 35.15 32.94
N GLN A 254 10.84 35.38 31.77
CA GLN A 254 12.17 35.93 31.72
C GLN A 254 12.06 37.43 32.00
N ASP A 255 12.67 37.86 33.09
CA ASP A 255 12.76 39.26 33.45
C ASP A 255 13.39 40.06 32.30
N SER A 256 12.68 41.09 31.85
CA SER A 256 13.15 42.04 30.86
C SER A 256 14.38 42.78 31.40
N VAL A 257 15.49 42.78 30.63
CA VAL A 257 16.72 43.52 30.96
C VAL A 257 16.61 45.00 30.55
N LEU A 258 15.50 45.44 29.98
CA LEU A 258 15.23 46.87 29.82
C LEU A 258 14.63 47.41 31.11
N LYS A 259 15.51 47.92 31.99
CA LYS A 259 15.19 48.91 33.01
C LYS A 259 15.11 50.30 32.38
#